data_AF-A0A9Q1C9J6-F1
#
_entry.id   AF-A0A9Q1C9J6-F1
#
_cell.length_a   1.000
_cell.length_b   1.000
_cell.length_c   1.000
_cell.angle_alpha   90.00
_cell.angle_beta   90.00
_cell.angle_gamma   90.00
#
_symmetry.space_group_name_H-M   'P 1'
#
loop_
_entity.id
_entity.type
_entity.pdbx_description
1 polymer ?
#
loop_
_entity_poly.entity_id
_entity_poly.type
_entity_poly.pdbx_seq_one_letter_code
_entity_poly.pdbx_strand_id
1 'polypeptide(L)'
;MVMCYGARKNPIVFHGGHKPFDVIRDVTAIIFVVACSSYNLVLREDSTQNRLRESLELFRSIWNNRWLRTISVILFLNKQDLLAEKVKAGRSKIEDYFSEYAHYVIPTDVRVEPGEDEEFVRAKYFIRDEFLRISTASGDNRHYCYPHFTCAVDTENIRRVFNDCRDIIQRMHLRQYELL
;
A
#
# COMPACT_ATOMS: atom_id res chain seq x y z
N MET A 1 16.75 -4.98 7.49
CA MET A 1 15.54 -5.24 8.31
C MET A 1 14.31 -4.74 7.57
N VAL A 2 13.17 -5.42 7.66
CA VAL A 2 11.90 -5.00 7.03
C VAL A 2 10.90 -4.69 8.13
N MET A 3 10.34 -3.47 8.14
CA MET A 3 9.28 -3.10 9.09
C MET A 3 7.91 -3.32 8.46
N CYS A 4 7.09 -4.17 9.06
CA CYS A 4 5.70 -4.38 8.65
C CYS A 4 4.77 -3.40 9.39
N TYR A 5 4.03 -2.56 8.65
CA TYR A 5 2.90 -1.78 9.17
C TYR A 5 1.61 -2.39 8.63
N GLY A 6 0.73 -2.85 9.53
CA GLY A 6 -0.61 -3.32 9.17
C GLY A 6 -1.69 -2.50 9.90
N ALA A 7 -2.86 -2.37 9.30
CA ALA A 7 -4.03 -1.68 9.88
C ALA A 7 -4.65 -2.39 11.14
N ARG A 8 -3.88 -3.23 11.84
CA ARG A 8 -4.15 -3.70 13.19
C ARG A 8 -2.90 -3.44 14.04
N LYS A 9 -3.06 -2.62 15.08
CA LYS A 9 -2.15 -2.28 16.20
C LYS A 9 -0.87 -3.14 16.27
N ASN A 10 0.34 -2.62 16.27
CA ASN A 10 0.81 -1.29 16.67
C ASN A 10 1.50 -0.60 15.48
N PRO A 11 1.20 0.68 15.18
CA PRO A 11 2.25 1.50 14.61
C PRO A 11 3.43 1.35 15.57
N ILE A 12 4.67 1.35 15.08
CA ILE A 12 5.73 1.85 15.95
C ILE A 12 5.39 3.34 16.11
N VAL A 13 4.45 3.62 17.02
CA VAL A 13 4.21 4.95 17.52
C VAL A 13 5.45 5.19 18.33
N PHE A 14 6.31 6.06 17.82
CA PHE A 14 7.30 6.73 18.65
C PHE A 14 6.52 7.57 19.66
N HIS A 15 6.00 6.93 20.71
CA HIS A 15 5.74 7.63 21.96
C HIS A 15 7.09 8.14 22.43
N GLY A 16 7.16 9.45 22.70
CA GLY A 16 8.38 10.16 23.10
C GLY A 16 9.05 9.52 24.33
N GLY A 17 9.85 8.51 24.07
CA GLY A 17 10.47 7.66 25.06
C GLY A 17 11.47 6.74 24.36
N HIS A 18 12.68 7.27 24.18
CA HIS A 18 13.95 6.54 24.01
C HIS A 18 13.84 5.07 23.58
N LYS A 19 13.57 4.82 22.29
CA LYS A 19 14.22 3.69 21.61
C LYS A 19 15.35 4.26 20.75
N PRO A 20 16.56 3.66 20.77
CA PRO A 20 17.71 4.24 20.08
C PRO A 20 17.41 4.33 18.58
N PHE A 21 17.64 5.51 18.01
CA PHE A 21 17.56 5.78 16.57
C PHE A 21 18.42 4.84 15.71
N ASP A 22 19.29 4.04 16.33
CA ASP A 22 20.20 3.08 15.69
C ASP A 22 19.48 1.86 15.09
N VAL A 23 18.28 1.47 15.57
CA VAL A 23 17.54 0.31 15.01
C VAL A 23 16.91 0.61 13.64
N ILE A 24 16.78 1.89 13.27
CA ILE A 24 16.15 2.32 12.01
C ILE A 24 17.19 2.49 10.89
N ARG A 25 18.48 2.54 11.23
CA ARG A 25 19.56 2.79 10.24
C ARG A 25 19.75 1.64 9.24
N ASP A 26 19.31 0.42 9.58
CA ASP A 26 19.47 -0.78 8.73
C ASP A 26 18.14 -1.30 8.13
N VAL A 27 17.13 -0.43 7.99
CA VAL A 27 15.87 -0.79 7.33
C VAL A 27 16.06 -0.70 5.82
N THR A 28 15.86 -1.83 5.13
CA THR A 28 15.98 -1.93 3.67
C THR A 28 14.70 -1.44 2.98
N ALA A 29 13.55 -1.75 3.57
CA ALA A 29 12.24 -1.38 3.06
C ALA A 29 11.18 -1.45 4.18
N ILE A 30 10.06 -0.76 3.97
CA ILE A 30 8.84 -0.92 4.78
C ILE A 30 7.86 -1.79 4.01
N ILE A 31 7.28 -2.81 4.65
CA ILE A 31 6.09 -3.49 4.11
C ILE A 31 4.86 -2.81 4.71
N PHE A 32 4.03 -2.23 3.86
CA PHE A 32 2.76 -1.61 4.26
C PHE A 32 1.59 -2.47 3.79
N VAL A 33 0.76 -2.97 4.72
CA VAL A 33 -0.33 -3.91 4.42
C VAL A 33 -1.69 -3.23 4.56
N VAL A 34 -2.43 -3.20 3.46
CA VAL A 34 -3.77 -2.63 3.34
C VAL A 34 -4.79 -3.76 3.25
N ALA A 35 -5.88 -3.65 4.00
CA ALA A 35 -7.02 -4.55 3.87
C ALA A 35 -8.04 -3.97 2.87
N CYS A 36 -7.84 -4.18 1.57
CA CYS A 36 -8.63 -3.53 0.50
C CYS A 36 -10.14 -3.76 0.63
N SER A 37 -10.55 -4.95 1.08
CA SER A 37 -11.96 -5.29 1.32
C SER A 37 -12.62 -4.51 2.46
N SER A 38 -11.90 -3.64 3.17
CA SER A 38 -12.43 -2.82 4.28
C SER A 38 -12.94 -1.44 3.84
N TYR A 39 -13.10 -1.20 2.54
CA TYR A 39 -13.55 0.09 1.99
C TYR A 39 -14.92 0.55 2.53
N ASN A 40 -15.77 -0.36 3.00
CA ASN A 40 -17.08 -0.07 3.58
C ASN A 40 -17.14 -0.29 5.10
N LEU A 41 -16.00 -0.43 5.77
CA LEU A 41 -15.93 -0.68 7.21
C LEU A 41 -15.39 0.55 7.94
N VAL A 42 -15.84 0.72 9.18
CA VAL A 42 -15.30 1.70 10.13
C VAL A 42 -14.34 1.05 11.13
N LEU A 43 -13.46 1.85 11.74
CA LEU A 43 -12.57 1.36 12.80
C LEU A 43 -13.38 0.83 13.99
N ARG A 44 -12.77 -0.05 14.77
CA ARG A 44 -13.43 -0.59 15.97
C ARG A 44 -13.45 0.45 17.09
N GLU A 45 -12.39 1.25 17.15
CA GLU A 45 -12.16 2.30 18.13
C GLU A 45 -12.89 3.60 17.81
N ASP A 46 -13.13 3.85 16.52
CA ASP A 46 -13.86 5.03 16.04
C ASP A 46 -14.84 4.63 14.93
N SER A 47 -16.13 4.65 15.26
CA SER A 47 -17.21 4.29 14.35
C SER A 47 -17.49 5.35 13.27
N THR A 48 -16.83 6.51 13.34
CA THR A 48 -16.96 7.58 12.33
C THR A 48 -15.87 7.49 11.26
N GLN A 49 -14.81 6.72 11.52
CA GLN A 49 -13.63 6.69 10.68
C GLN A 49 -13.58 5.43 9.79
N ASN A 50 -13.59 5.64 8.48
CA ASN A 50 -13.47 4.57 7.49
C ASN A 50 -12.07 3.93 7.52
N ARG A 51 -11.99 2.59 7.49
CA ARG A 51 -10.72 1.84 7.61
C ARG A 51 -9.76 2.05 6.44
N LEU A 52 -10.28 2.13 5.23
CA LEU A 52 -9.43 2.33 4.04
C LEU A 52 -8.94 3.78 3.98
N ARG A 53 -9.78 4.76 4.34
CA ARG A 53 -9.35 6.17 4.48
C ARG A 53 -8.27 6.33 5.56
N GLU A 54 -8.41 5.66 6.69
CA GLU A 54 -7.37 5.66 7.73
C GLU A 54 -6.06 5.03 7.22
N SER A 55 -6.15 3.95 6.43
CA SER A 55 -4.96 3.34 5.84
C SER A 55 -4.24 4.29 4.87
N LEU A 56 -4.99 5.10 4.10
CA LEU A 56 -4.44 6.14 3.22
C LEU A 56 -3.74 7.24 4.02
N GLU A 57 -4.34 7.70 5.13
CA GLU A 57 -3.75 8.73 5.97
C GLU A 57 -2.47 8.24 6.67
N LEU A 58 -2.49 7.02 7.20
CA LEU A 58 -1.29 6.40 7.77
C LEU A 58 -0.18 6.24 6.72
N PHE A 59 -0.52 5.81 5.51
CA PHE A 59 0.44 5.71 4.42
C PHE A 59 1.05 7.07 4.06
N ARG A 60 0.22 8.12 3.97
CA ARG A 60 0.68 9.50 3.75
C ARG A 60 1.62 9.98 4.85
N SER A 61 1.34 9.65 6.10
CA SER A 61 2.21 9.99 7.23
C SER A 61 3.57 9.30 7.14
N ILE A 62 3.59 8.00 6.78
CA ILE A 62 4.83 7.22 6.58
C ILE A 62 5.63 7.75 5.39
N TRP A 63 4.98 7.95 4.24
CA TRP A 63 5.62 8.41 3.01
C TRP A 63 6.28 9.78 3.17
N ASN A 64 5.61 10.71 3.85
CA ASN A 64 6.13 12.07 4.06
C ASN A 64 7.03 12.20 5.30
N ASN A 65 7.27 11.12 6.04
CA ASN A 65 8.04 11.17 7.26
C ASN A 65 9.50 11.54 6.97
N ARG A 66 10.00 12.61 7.59
CA ARG A 66 11.37 13.11 7.38
C ARG A 66 12.46 12.06 7.61
N TRP A 67 12.22 11.10 8.50
CA TRP A 67 13.17 10.03 8.85
C TRP A 67 13.08 8.84 7.90
N LEU A 68 12.05 8.76 7.05
CA LEU A 68 11.80 7.67 6.11
C LEU A 68 11.93 8.09 4.63
N ARG A 69 12.36 9.33 4.34
CA ARG A 69 12.46 9.92 2.99
C ARG A 69 13.35 9.18 1.99
N THR A 70 14.13 8.19 2.43
CA THR A 70 14.97 7.36 1.56
C THR A 70 14.56 5.89 1.60
N ILE A 71 13.53 5.54 2.38
CA ILE A 71 13.10 4.18 2.62
C ILE A 71 11.93 3.87 1.68
N SER A 72 12.16 2.96 0.73
CA SER A 72 11.12 2.48 -0.18
C SER A 72 10.05 1.67 0.56
N VAL A 73 8.83 1.70 0.04
CA VAL A 73 7.68 1.01 0.61
C VAL A 73 7.21 -0.09 -0.34
N ILE A 74 7.15 -1.32 0.14
CA ILE A 74 6.48 -2.45 -0.48
C ILE A 74 5.03 -2.44 0.00
N LEU A 75 4.10 -2.12 -0.90
CA LEU A 75 2.68 -1.94 -0.58
C LEU A 75 1.90 -3.21 -0.91
N PHE A 76 1.44 -3.90 0.13
CA PHE A 76 0.57 -5.06 0.01
C PHE A 76 -0.90 -4.65 0.05
N LEU A 77 -1.53 -4.66 -1.11
CA LEU A 77 -2.97 -4.53 -1.28
C LEU A 77 -3.61 -5.89 -1.02
N ASN A 78 -3.82 -6.21 0.25
CA ASN A 78 -4.24 -7.52 0.73
C ASN A 78 -5.77 -7.69 0.75
N LYS A 79 -6.21 -8.94 0.89
CA LYS A 79 -7.62 -9.37 0.90
C LYS A 79 -8.33 -9.18 -0.43
N GLN A 80 -7.61 -9.45 -1.52
CA GLN A 80 -8.16 -9.38 -2.89
C GLN A 80 -9.31 -10.37 -3.11
N ASP A 81 -9.24 -11.54 -2.48
CA ASP A 81 -10.32 -12.54 -2.40
C ASP A 81 -11.61 -11.92 -1.85
N LEU A 82 -11.54 -11.29 -0.68
CA LEU A 82 -12.71 -10.67 -0.04
C LEU A 82 -13.17 -9.40 -0.77
N LEU A 83 -12.26 -8.70 -1.48
CA LEU A 83 -12.63 -7.56 -2.31
C LEU A 83 -13.45 -8.04 -3.52
N ALA A 84 -12.98 -9.07 -4.22
CA ALA A 84 -13.67 -9.67 -5.37
C ALA A 84 -15.07 -10.16 -5.00
N GLU A 85 -15.20 -10.89 -3.89
CA GLU A 85 -16.51 -11.35 -3.41
C GLU A 85 -17.47 -10.20 -3.13
N LYS A 86 -16.98 -9.13 -2.49
CA LYS A 86 -17.82 -8.00 -2.08
C LYS A 86 -18.25 -7.14 -3.27
N VAL A 87 -17.35 -6.90 -4.22
CA VAL A 87 -17.64 -6.21 -5.48
C VAL A 87 -18.69 -7.00 -6.27
N LYS A 88 -18.46 -8.29 -6.47
CA LYS A 88 -19.40 -9.18 -7.17
C LYS A 88 -20.78 -9.25 -6.51
N ALA A 89 -20.83 -9.20 -5.19
CA ALA A 89 -22.10 -9.22 -4.46
C ALA A 89 -22.95 -7.95 -4.66
N GLY A 90 -22.33 -6.82 -5.03
CA GLY A 90 -23.03 -5.57 -5.34
C GLY A 90 -23.82 -4.92 -4.19
N ARG A 91 -23.70 -5.43 -2.96
CA ARG A 91 -24.49 -4.96 -1.79
C ARG A 91 -23.99 -3.64 -1.21
N SER A 92 -22.72 -3.32 -1.42
CA SER A 92 -22.08 -2.12 -0.87
C SER A 92 -21.12 -1.59 -1.92
N LYS A 93 -21.52 -0.50 -2.58
CA LYS A 93 -20.79 0.05 -3.71
C LYS A 93 -19.61 0.88 -3.22
N ILE A 94 -18.53 0.95 -3.98
CA ILE A 94 -17.32 1.66 -3.54
C ILE A 94 -17.57 3.18 -3.58
N GLU A 95 -18.33 3.66 -4.56
CA GLU A 95 -18.69 5.06 -4.73
C GLU A 95 -19.50 5.65 -3.56
N ASP A 96 -20.18 4.81 -2.77
CA ASP A 96 -20.88 5.24 -1.55
C ASP A 96 -19.89 5.71 -0.45
N TYR A 97 -18.63 5.26 -0.51
CA TYR A 97 -17.58 5.56 0.48
C TYR A 97 -16.43 6.38 -0.12
N PHE A 98 -16.23 6.27 -1.43
CA PHE A 98 -15.20 6.92 -2.23
C PHE A 98 -15.82 7.44 -3.53
N SER A 99 -16.43 8.62 -3.49
CA SER A 99 -17.18 9.20 -4.62
C SER A 99 -16.37 9.28 -5.92
N GLU A 100 -15.05 9.45 -5.81
CA GLU A 100 -14.10 9.50 -6.92
C GLU A 100 -14.11 8.20 -7.75
N TYR A 101 -14.50 7.08 -7.16
CA TYR A 101 -14.64 5.79 -7.85
C TYR A 101 -15.64 5.85 -8.99
N ALA A 102 -16.73 6.63 -8.86
CA ALA A 102 -17.77 6.73 -9.88
C ALA A 102 -17.25 7.17 -11.25
N HIS A 103 -16.15 7.94 -11.26
CA HIS A 103 -15.49 8.45 -12.47
C HIS A 103 -14.16 7.77 -12.77
N TYR A 104 -13.75 6.81 -11.94
CA TYR A 104 -12.51 6.08 -12.15
C TYR A 104 -12.64 5.11 -13.33
N VAL A 105 -11.64 5.15 -14.21
CA VAL A 105 -11.52 4.27 -15.39
C VAL A 105 -10.22 3.49 -15.26
N ILE A 106 -10.23 2.21 -15.65
CA ILE A 106 -9.04 1.37 -15.65
C ILE A 106 -8.01 1.99 -16.61
N PRO A 107 -6.75 2.24 -16.18
CA PRO A 107 -5.70 2.72 -17.06
C PRO A 107 -5.45 1.75 -18.22
N THR A 108 -5.19 2.28 -19.42
CA THR A 108 -5.09 1.48 -20.66
C THR A 108 -3.87 0.55 -20.71
N ASP A 109 -2.87 0.78 -19.87
CA ASP A 109 -1.67 -0.04 -19.71
C ASP A 109 -1.88 -1.26 -18.80
N VAL A 110 -3.04 -1.34 -18.13
CA VAL A 110 -3.39 -2.47 -17.27
C VAL A 110 -3.74 -3.69 -18.12
N ARG A 111 -2.95 -4.76 -17.93
CA ARG A 111 -3.30 -6.09 -18.46
C ARG A 111 -4.31 -6.75 -17.54
N VAL A 112 -5.51 -6.97 -18.05
CA VAL A 112 -6.54 -7.75 -17.37
C VAL A 112 -6.31 -9.22 -17.64
N GLU A 113 -6.26 -10.03 -16.59
CA GLU A 113 -6.12 -11.47 -16.74
C GLU A 113 -7.40 -12.06 -17.34
N PRO A 114 -7.30 -13.01 -18.31
CA PRO A 114 -8.48 -13.61 -18.92
C PRO A 114 -9.42 -14.22 -17.87
N GLY A 115 -10.69 -13.82 -17.90
CA GLY A 115 -11.72 -14.31 -16.98
C GLY A 115 -11.80 -13.58 -15.64
N GLU A 116 -10.99 -12.54 -15.42
CA GLU A 116 -11.15 -11.65 -14.27
C GLU A 116 -12.33 -10.68 -14.48
N ASP A 117 -13.12 -10.48 -13.43
CA ASP A 117 -14.27 -9.58 -13.46
C ASP A 117 -13.83 -8.12 -13.60
N GLU A 118 -14.35 -7.41 -14.61
CA GLU A 118 -13.93 -6.04 -14.95
C GLU A 118 -14.16 -5.05 -13.81
N GLU A 119 -15.26 -5.19 -13.07
CA GLU A 119 -15.57 -4.32 -11.94
C GLU A 119 -14.64 -4.61 -10.75
N PHE A 120 -14.25 -5.87 -10.52
CA PHE A 120 -13.20 -6.21 -9.57
C PHE A 120 -11.85 -5.63 -9.97
N VAL A 121 -11.47 -5.69 -11.25
CA VAL A 121 -10.25 -5.07 -11.77
C VAL A 121 -10.29 -3.57 -11.50
N ARG A 122 -11.37 -2.90 -11.88
CA ARG A 122 -11.56 -1.48 -11.62
C ARG A 122 -11.43 -1.13 -10.14
N ALA A 123 -12.05 -1.91 -9.26
CA ALA A 123 -11.98 -1.73 -7.82
C ALA A 123 -10.55 -1.86 -7.26
N LYS A 124 -9.81 -2.94 -7.60
CA LYS A 124 -8.46 -3.14 -7.05
C LYS A 124 -7.49 -2.08 -7.56
N TYR A 125 -7.61 -1.66 -8.82
CA TYR A 125 -6.76 -0.64 -9.42
C TYR A 125 -7.09 0.77 -8.93
N PHE A 126 -8.36 1.09 -8.68
CA PHE A 126 -8.74 2.33 -7.99
C PHE A 126 -8.05 2.44 -6.63
N ILE A 127 -8.15 1.39 -5.80
CA ILE A 127 -7.53 1.39 -4.47
C ILE A 127 -6.01 1.54 -4.60
N ARG A 128 -5.37 0.82 -5.52
CA ARG A 128 -3.93 0.98 -5.81
C ARG A 128 -3.58 2.44 -6.11
N ASP A 129 -4.35 3.07 -6.98
CA ASP A 129 -4.06 4.42 -7.49
C ASP A 129 -4.26 5.49 -6.42
N GLU A 130 -5.17 5.30 -5.46
CA GLU A 130 -5.28 6.18 -4.29
C GLU A 130 -3.97 6.20 -3.46
N PHE A 131 -3.31 5.05 -3.28
CA PHE A 131 -2.00 5.00 -2.62
C PHE A 131 -0.88 5.53 -3.51
N LEU A 132 -0.89 5.18 -4.81
CA LEU A 132 0.14 5.65 -5.73
C LEU A 132 0.13 7.16 -5.89
N ARG A 133 -1.06 7.79 -5.90
CA ARG A 133 -1.22 9.26 -5.93
C ARG A 133 -0.51 9.93 -4.75
N ILE A 134 -0.52 9.31 -3.57
CA ILE A 134 0.24 9.81 -2.41
C ILE A 134 1.75 9.69 -2.70
N SER A 135 2.19 8.55 -3.22
CA SER A 135 3.62 8.30 -3.44
C SER A 135 4.25 9.12 -4.56
N THR A 136 3.48 9.50 -5.58
CA THR A 136 3.98 10.24 -6.74
C THR A 136 3.87 11.76 -6.58
N ALA A 137 3.16 12.25 -5.56
CA ALA A 137 2.95 13.68 -5.35
C ALA A 137 4.22 14.47 -5.05
N SER A 138 5.23 13.86 -4.42
CA SER A 138 6.44 14.55 -3.95
C SER A 138 7.56 14.66 -5.01
N GLY A 139 7.52 13.82 -6.06
CA GLY A 139 8.45 13.88 -7.20
C GLY A 139 9.95 13.69 -6.91
N ASP A 140 10.35 13.35 -5.68
CA ASP A 140 11.77 13.44 -5.28
C ASP A 140 12.64 12.24 -5.70
N ASN A 141 12.06 11.18 -6.30
CA ASN A 141 12.74 9.95 -6.75
C ASN A 141 13.71 9.34 -5.71
N ARG A 142 13.58 9.70 -4.42
CA ARG A 142 14.48 9.23 -3.35
C ARG A 142 14.06 7.88 -2.81
N HIS A 143 12.81 7.51 -2.98
CA HIS A 143 12.28 6.21 -2.61
C HIS A 143 11.08 5.89 -3.50
N TYR A 144 10.72 4.62 -3.57
CA TYR A 144 9.69 4.13 -4.48
C TYR A 144 8.63 3.32 -3.73
N CYS A 145 7.42 3.30 -4.29
CA CYS A 145 6.32 2.46 -3.84
C CYS A 145 6.20 1.24 -4.77
N TYR A 146 6.19 0.04 -4.21
CA TYR A 146 6.11 -1.24 -4.92
C TYR A 146 4.77 -1.92 -4.60
N PRO A 147 3.70 -1.66 -5.38
CA PRO A 147 2.38 -2.22 -5.10
C PRO A 147 2.25 -3.68 -5.54
N HIS A 148 1.69 -4.50 -4.67
CA HIS A 148 1.36 -5.91 -4.91
C HIS A 148 -0.07 -6.21 -4.49
N PHE A 149 -0.84 -6.78 -5.40
CA PHE A 149 -2.12 -7.40 -5.08
C PHE A 149 -1.86 -8.75 -4.42
N THR A 150 -2.38 -8.96 -3.20
CA THR A 150 -2.09 -10.15 -2.40
C THR A 150 -3.36 -10.71 -1.76
N CYS A 151 -3.38 -12.02 -1.52
CA CYS A 151 -4.36 -12.64 -0.64
C CYS A 151 -3.64 -13.47 0.43
N ALA A 152 -4.34 -13.83 1.51
CA ALA A 152 -3.74 -14.52 2.65
C ALA A 152 -3.17 -15.91 2.29
N VAL A 153 -3.68 -16.52 1.22
CA VAL A 153 -3.24 -17.83 0.70
C VAL A 153 -2.21 -17.71 -0.44
N ASP A 154 -1.80 -16.49 -0.79
CA ASP A 154 -0.81 -16.26 -1.85
C ASP A 154 0.59 -16.64 -1.34
N THR A 155 1.06 -17.82 -1.77
CA THR A 155 2.37 -18.37 -1.41
C THR A 155 3.53 -17.61 -2.05
N GLU A 156 3.28 -16.78 -3.06
CA GLU A 156 4.29 -16.02 -3.79
C GLU A 156 4.63 -14.68 -3.14
N ASN A 157 3.94 -14.30 -2.06
CA ASN A 157 4.18 -13.05 -1.33
C ASN A 157 5.65 -12.90 -0.90
N ILE A 158 6.28 -13.96 -0.38
CA ILE A 158 7.69 -13.93 0.02
C ILE A 158 8.60 -13.69 -1.18
N ARG A 159 8.31 -14.34 -2.32
CA ARG A 159 9.09 -14.17 -3.56
C ARG A 159 8.99 -12.74 -4.09
N ARG A 160 7.80 -12.13 -4.05
CA ARG A 160 7.60 -10.72 -4.44
C ARG A 160 8.42 -9.77 -3.57
N VAL A 161 8.33 -9.92 -2.25
CA VAL A 161 9.15 -9.13 -1.29
C VAL A 161 10.64 -9.26 -1.59
N PHE A 162 11.12 -10.48 -1.82
CA PHE A 162 12.53 -10.70 -2.11
C PHE A 162 12.97 -9.99 -3.41
N ASN A 163 12.15 -10.05 -4.46
CA ASN A 163 12.44 -9.37 -5.72
C ASN A 163 12.45 -7.84 -5.56
N ASP A 164 11.50 -7.27 -4.81
CA ASP A 164 11.49 -5.82 -4.56
C ASP A 164 12.70 -5.40 -3.74
N CYS A 165 13.05 -6.16 -2.69
CA CYS A 165 14.25 -5.89 -1.92
C CYS A 165 15.50 -5.91 -2.81
N ARG A 166 15.58 -6.82 -3.78
CA ARG A 166 16.68 -6.86 -4.75
C ARG A 166 16.73 -5.58 -5.60
N ASP A 167 15.60 -5.15 -6.16
CA ASP A 167 15.53 -3.92 -6.97
C ASP A 167 15.83 -2.67 -6.12
N ILE A 168 15.32 -2.58 -4.90
CA ILE A 168 15.60 -1.49 -3.97
C ILE A 168 17.12 -1.39 -3.71
N ILE A 169 17.77 -2.50 -3.37
CA ILE A 169 19.22 -2.54 -3.13
C ILE A 169 19.99 -2.16 -4.40
N GLN A 170 19.58 -2.67 -5.56
CA GLN A 170 20.21 -2.32 -6.85
C GLN A 170 20.09 -0.83 -7.16
N ARG A 171 18.90 -0.23 -7.00
CA ARG A 171 18.69 1.21 -7.21
C ARG A 171 19.42 2.07 -6.19
N MET A 172 19.57 1.60 -4.95
CA MET A 172 20.39 2.27 -3.93
C MET A 172 21.85 2.29 -4.37
N HIS A 173 22.41 1.15 -4.81
CA HIS A 173 23.77 1.07 -5.32
C HIS A 173 23.96 1.98 -6.55
N LEU A 174 23.07 1.93 -7.54
CA LEU A 174 23.19 2.74 -8.76
C LEU A 174 23.16 4.25 -8.48
N ARG A 175 22.30 4.71 -7.55
CA ARG A 175 22.27 6.12 -7.12
C ARG A 175 23.54 6.55 -6.38
N GLN A 176 24.16 5.64 -5.62
CA GLN A 176 25.44 5.94 -4.97
C GLN A 176 26.57 6.21 -5.97
N TYR A 177 26.46 5.68 -7.20
CA TYR A 177 27.43 5.89 -8.28
C TYR A 177 26.96 6.92 -9.34
N GLU A 178 25.93 7.74 -9.04
CA GLU A 178 25.38 8.77 -9.96
C GLU A 178 24.90 8.23 -11.32
N LEU A 179 24.52 6.95 -11.39
CA LEU A 179 24.03 6.32 -12.62
C LEU A 179 22.51 6.44 -12.81
N LEU A 180 21.81 7.15 -11.91
CA LEU A 180 20.36 7.37 -11.87
C LEU A 180 20.03 8.79 -11.38
#